data_AF-A0AA36IU92-F1
#
_entry.id   AF-A0AA36IU92-F1
#
_cell.length_a   1.000
_cell.length_b   1.000
_cell.length_c   1.000
_cell.angle_alpha   90.00
_cell.angle_beta   90.00
_cell.angle_gamma   90.00
#
_symmetry.space_group_name_H-M   'P 1'
#
loop_
_entity.id
_entity.type
_entity.pdbx_description
1 polymer ?
#
loop_
_entity_poly.entity_id
_entity_poly.type
_entity_poly.pdbx_seq_one_letter_code
_entity_poly.pdbx_strand_id
1 'polypeptide(L)'
;MLAPLLDQLSPKVYVAFWRQCSYTSAEIYQELFELKAKGKTPGIHTLEEEEAVDVRKAARCNELARSAIKYYGIFLDSYQPDGRVAEKVEKEHASTYLNAKLNRARLRMKMLGLPIEDRINAHRQALGEYEEILEYGQRNPEVAENDASMSLELKLCSEMAALLPSKLARLTKLQRSA
;
A
#
# COMPACT_ATOMS: atom_id res chain seq x y z
N MET A 1 12.34 -3.82 15.36
CA MET A 1 12.39 -3.80 16.84
C MET A 1 11.04 -3.53 17.49
N LEU A 2 10.06 -2.89 16.82
CA LEU A 2 8.73 -2.62 17.40
C LEU A 2 7.71 -3.76 17.21
N ALA A 3 7.91 -4.64 16.23
CA ALA A 3 7.00 -5.75 15.94
C ALA A 3 6.68 -6.66 17.14
N PRO A 4 7.65 -7.11 17.96
CA PRO A 4 7.34 -7.93 19.14
C PRO A 4 6.51 -7.21 20.21
N LEU A 5 6.55 -5.88 20.26
CA LEU A 5 5.72 -5.11 21.19
C LEU A 5 4.25 -5.15 20.76
N LEU A 6 3.96 -5.18 19.46
CA LEU A 6 2.60 -5.30 18.94
C LEU A 6 1.92 -6.61 19.35
N ASP A 7 2.72 -7.66 19.60
CA ASP A 7 2.22 -8.96 20.07
C ASP A 7 1.95 -8.97 21.58
N GLN A 8 2.58 -8.08 22.35
CA GLN A 8 2.46 -8.02 23.82
C GLN A 8 1.45 -6.96 24.30
N LEU A 9 1.17 -5.95 23.48
CA LEU A 9 0.26 -4.87 23.81
C LEU A 9 -1.18 -5.23 23.47
N SER A 10 -2.10 -4.98 24.42
CA SER A 10 -3.53 -5.09 24.13
C SER A 10 -3.95 -3.99 23.14
N PRO A 11 -4.43 -4.35 21.94
CA PRO A 11 -4.83 -3.37 20.93
C PRO A 11 -6.07 -2.58 21.35
N LYS A 12 -6.85 -3.07 22.33
CA LYS A 12 -8.05 -2.40 22.86
C LYS A 12 -7.74 -1.38 23.95
N VAL A 13 -6.73 -1.64 24.77
CA VAL A 13 -6.37 -0.77 25.90
C VAL A 13 -5.38 0.30 25.47
N TYR A 14 -4.46 -0.04 24.57
CA TYR A 14 -3.37 0.85 24.13
C TYR A 14 -3.52 1.26 22.66
N VAL A 15 -4.74 1.54 22.20
CA VAL A 15 -5.07 1.79 20.77
C VAL A 15 -4.12 2.80 20.13
N ALA A 16 -3.91 3.97 20.77
CA ALA A 16 -3.07 5.02 20.22
C ALA A 16 -1.60 4.59 20.06
N PHE A 17 -1.04 3.93 21.08
CA PHE A 17 0.33 3.45 21.03
C PHE A 17 0.48 2.29 20.04
N TRP A 18 -0.51 1.41 19.98
CA TRP A 18 -0.56 0.29 19.04
C TRP A 18 -0.62 0.78 17.58
N ARG A 19 -1.43 1.82 17.30
CA ARG A 19 -1.47 2.53 16.01
C ARG A 19 -0.10 3.09 15.66
N GLN A 20 0.51 3.84 16.57
CA GLN A 20 1.82 4.45 16.35
C GLN A 20 2.88 3.38 16.04
N CYS A 21 2.97 2.32 16.85
CA CYS A 21 3.93 1.24 16.65
C CYS A 21 3.68 0.50 15.32
N SER A 22 2.43 0.29 14.93
CA SER A 22 2.08 -0.36 13.67
C SER A 22 2.50 0.50 12.47
N TYR A 23 2.15 1.79 12.49
CA TYR A 23 2.50 2.73 11.43
C TYR A 23 4.02 2.88 11.28
N THR A 24 4.73 3.13 12.39
CA THR A 24 6.20 3.24 12.37
C THR A 24 6.88 1.92 11.95
N SER A 25 6.33 0.76 12.33
CA SER A 25 6.86 -0.52 11.84
C SER A 25 6.71 -0.63 10.33
N ALA A 26 5.57 -0.23 9.77
CA ALA A 26 5.33 -0.25 8.34
C ALA A 26 6.30 0.66 7.58
N GLU A 27 6.53 1.89 8.06
CA GLU A 27 7.48 2.84 7.48
C GLU A 27 8.90 2.30 7.48
N ILE A 28 9.36 1.68 8.59
CA ILE A 28 10.69 1.07 8.65
C ILE A 28 10.85 -0.03 7.60
N TYR A 29 9.85 -0.91 7.45
CA TYR A 29 9.91 -1.96 6.43
C TYR A 29 9.84 -1.41 5.01
N GLN A 30 9.07 -0.35 4.77
CA GLN A 30 9.03 0.33 3.48
C GLN A 30 10.38 0.99 3.16
N GLU A 31 11.00 1.68 4.11
CA GLU A 31 12.31 2.29 3.92
C GLU A 31 13.37 1.22 3.64
N LEU A 32 13.35 0.10 4.38
CA LEU A 32 14.24 -1.04 4.11
C LEU A 32 14.01 -1.64 2.72
N PHE A 33 12.74 -1.74 2.28
CA PHE A 33 12.41 -2.14 0.93
C PHE A 33 13.02 -1.19 -0.09
N GLU A 34 12.84 0.12 0.09
CA GLU A 34 13.35 1.14 -0.82
C GLU A 34 14.88 1.15 -0.85
N LEU A 35 15.56 1.06 0.29
CA LEU A 35 17.02 0.95 0.37
C LEU A 35 17.54 -0.28 -0.37
N LYS A 36 16.84 -1.41 -0.25
CA LYS A 36 17.23 -2.65 -0.92
C LYS A 36 16.88 -2.65 -2.40
N ALA A 37 15.84 -1.91 -2.78
CA ALA A 37 15.41 -1.70 -4.15
C ALA A 37 16.22 -0.62 -4.89
N LYS A 38 16.87 0.33 -4.20
CA LYS A 38 17.63 1.49 -4.74
C LYS A 38 18.80 1.16 -5.71
N GLY A 39 18.98 -0.09 -6.12
CA GLY A 39 19.79 -0.50 -7.27
C GLY A 39 19.01 -0.80 -8.56
N LYS A 40 17.68 -0.67 -8.55
CA LYS A 40 16.76 -0.83 -9.69
C LYS A 40 15.64 0.20 -9.52
N THR A 41 15.55 1.20 -10.39
CA THR A 41 14.48 2.21 -10.37
C THR A 41 13.12 1.50 -10.49
N PRO A 42 12.30 1.38 -9.44
CA PRO A 42 11.05 0.63 -9.52
C PRO A 42 9.95 1.59 -9.99
N GLY A 43 9.47 1.39 -11.22
CA GLY A 43 8.29 2.12 -11.73
C GLY A 43 8.15 2.18 -13.24
N ILE A 44 9.24 1.93 -13.99
CA ILE A 44 9.23 1.94 -15.45
C ILE A 44 10.05 0.73 -15.90
N HIS A 45 9.43 -0.45 -15.92
CA HIS A 45 9.96 -1.60 -16.63
C HIS A 45 8.96 -1.95 -17.73
N THR A 46 9.46 -2.07 -18.96
CA THR A 46 8.78 -2.88 -19.98
C THR A 46 8.68 -4.32 -19.44
N LEU A 47 7.66 -5.06 -19.86
CA LEU A 47 7.43 -6.44 -19.39
C LEU A 47 8.67 -7.36 -19.55
N GLU A 48 9.54 -7.00 -20.50
CA GLU A 48 10.79 -7.70 -20.85
C GLU A 48 11.95 -7.42 -19.87
N GLU A 49 11.97 -6.28 -19.18
CA GLU A 49 13.08 -5.91 -18.25
C GLU A 49 12.97 -6.56 -16.87
N GLU A 50 11.81 -7.12 -16.52
CA GLU A 50 11.59 -7.80 -15.25
C GLU A 50 12.22 -9.20 -15.16
N GLU A 51 12.58 -9.81 -16.30
CA GLU A 51 13.17 -11.15 -16.34
C GLU A 51 14.65 -11.15 -15.86
N ALA A 52 15.33 -10.01 -15.91
CA ALA A 52 16.72 -9.85 -15.44
C ALA A 52 16.80 -9.48 -13.94
N VAL A 53 15.81 -9.86 -13.13
CA VAL A 53 15.85 -9.65 -11.68
C VAL A 53 16.47 -10.84 -10.98
N ASP A 54 17.57 -10.61 -10.25
CA ASP A 54 18.14 -11.56 -9.31
C ASP A 54 17.04 -12.05 -8.34
N VAL A 55 16.63 -13.30 -8.53
CA VAL A 55 15.50 -13.93 -7.85
C VAL A 55 15.62 -13.84 -6.34
N ARG A 56 16.84 -13.96 -5.79
CA ARG A 56 17.08 -13.87 -4.35
C ARG A 56 16.89 -12.45 -3.84
N LYS A 57 17.32 -11.44 -4.60
CA LYS A 57 17.09 -10.04 -4.26
C LYS A 57 15.60 -9.68 -4.38
N ALA A 58 14.92 -10.13 -5.43
CA ALA A 58 13.47 -9.94 -5.59
C ALA A 58 12.68 -10.53 -4.42
N ALA A 59 12.97 -11.78 -4.05
CA ALA A 59 12.32 -12.46 -2.93
C ALA A 59 12.49 -11.66 -1.64
N ARG A 60 13.71 -11.21 -1.34
CA ARG A 60 13.98 -10.44 -0.11
C ARG A 60 13.32 -9.05 -0.13
N CYS A 61 13.28 -8.36 -1.26
CA CYS A 61 12.53 -7.12 -1.39
C CYS A 61 11.03 -7.36 -1.17
N ASN A 62 10.46 -8.40 -1.77
CA ASN A 62 9.06 -8.74 -1.60
C ASN A 62 8.70 -9.11 -0.16
N GLU A 63 9.58 -9.79 0.59
CA GLU A 63 9.40 -10.04 2.02
C GLU A 63 9.29 -8.73 2.82
N LEU A 64 10.13 -7.74 2.51
CA LEU A 64 10.09 -6.42 3.15
C LEU A 64 8.79 -5.68 2.77
N ALA A 65 8.41 -5.70 1.49
CA ALA A 65 7.16 -5.09 1.03
C ALA A 65 5.93 -5.74 1.69
N ARG A 66 5.88 -7.07 1.77
CA ARG A 66 4.80 -7.80 2.46
C ARG A 66 4.74 -7.46 3.94
N SER A 67 5.90 -7.31 4.59
CA SER A 67 5.96 -6.90 5.99
C SER A 67 5.40 -5.48 6.19
N ALA A 68 5.81 -4.52 5.34
CA ALA A 68 5.25 -3.17 5.36
C ALA A 68 3.73 -3.16 5.13
N ILE A 69 3.26 -3.89 4.11
CA ILE A 69 1.82 -4.05 3.80
C ILE A 69 1.06 -4.62 5.01
N LYS A 70 1.62 -5.64 5.69
CA LYS A 70 1.03 -6.22 6.90
C LYS A 70 0.85 -5.17 8.00
N TYR A 71 1.89 -4.41 8.33
CA TYR A 71 1.82 -3.44 9.41
C TYR A 71 0.96 -2.21 9.08
N TYR A 72 0.95 -1.76 7.81
CA TYR A 72 -0.05 -0.79 7.36
C TYR A 72 -1.46 -1.34 7.49
N GLY A 73 -1.68 -2.63 7.20
CA GLY A 73 -2.96 -3.31 7.44
C GLY A 73 -3.39 -3.25 8.91
N ILE A 74 -2.51 -3.67 9.82
CA ILE A 74 -2.78 -3.61 11.27
C ILE A 74 -3.15 -2.19 11.71
N PHE A 75 -2.44 -1.18 11.22
CA PHE A 75 -2.75 0.22 11.49
C PHE A 75 -4.13 0.62 10.95
N LEU A 76 -4.47 0.28 9.71
CA LEU A 76 -5.74 0.62 9.09
C LEU A 76 -6.92 -0.09 9.78
N ASP A 77 -6.76 -1.36 10.12
CA ASP A 77 -7.78 -2.19 10.79
C ASP A 77 -8.09 -1.65 12.20
N SER A 78 -7.14 -0.95 12.83
CA SER A 78 -7.35 -0.30 14.12
C SER A 78 -8.41 0.82 14.08
N TYR A 79 -8.71 1.36 12.90
CA TYR A 79 -9.79 2.35 12.69
C TYR A 79 -11.12 1.67 12.32
N GLN A 80 -11.13 0.36 12.17
CA GLN A 80 -12.30 -0.44 11.76
C GLN A 80 -12.60 -1.56 12.79
N PRO A 81 -12.86 -1.23 14.07
CA PRO A 81 -13.03 -2.24 15.12
C PRO A 81 -14.19 -3.21 14.85
N ASP A 82 -15.21 -2.77 14.10
CA ASP A 82 -16.39 -3.58 13.71
C ASP A 82 -16.28 -4.17 12.30
N GLY A 83 -15.11 -4.08 11.66
CA GLY A 83 -14.89 -4.51 10.27
C GLY A 83 -15.59 -3.66 9.20
N ARG A 84 -16.22 -2.55 9.60
CA ARG A 84 -16.79 -1.56 8.69
C ARG A 84 -15.77 -0.47 8.40
N VAL A 85 -15.70 -0.05 7.14
CA VAL A 85 -14.88 1.11 6.75
C VAL A 85 -15.33 2.33 7.56
N ALA A 86 -14.40 2.96 8.27
CA ALA A 86 -14.69 4.15 9.05
C ALA A 86 -15.29 5.22 8.12
N GLU A 87 -16.54 5.60 8.35
CA GLU A 87 -17.20 6.65 7.57
C GLU A 87 -16.44 7.98 7.68
N LYS A 88 -15.84 8.22 8.85
CA LYS A 88 -14.98 9.36 9.12
C LYS A 88 -13.89 8.99 10.12
N VAL A 89 -12.65 9.24 9.74
CA VAL A 89 -11.51 9.27 10.67
C VAL A 89 -11.41 10.70 11.22
N GLU A 90 -11.02 10.85 12.49
CA GLU A 90 -10.75 12.17 13.08
C GLU A 90 -9.83 12.99 12.18
N LYS A 91 -10.09 14.29 12.07
CA LYS A 91 -9.45 15.17 11.07
C LYS A 91 -7.92 15.12 11.17
N GLU A 92 -7.41 15.06 12.38
CA GLU A 92 -5.99 15.02 12.74
C GLU A 92 -5.32 13.71 12.29
N HIS A 93 -6.10 12.65 12.07
CA HIS A 93 -5.63 11.32 11.71
C HIS A 93 -5.93 10.95 10.25
N ALA A 94 -6.80 11.70 9.57
CA ALA A 94 -7.24 11.41 8.20
C ALA A 94 -6.06 11.36 7.20
N SER A 95 -5.12 12.30 7.27
CA SER A 95 -3.96 12.32 6.36
C SER A 95 -3.07 11.08 6.55
N THR A 96 -2.73 10.75 7.80
CA THR A 96 -1.96 9.53 8.13
C THR A 96 -2.68 8.25 7.71
N TYR A 97 -4.00 8.19 7.91
CA TYR A 97 -4.84 7.07 7.48
C TYR A 97 -4.79 6.85 5.96
N LEU A 98 -4.99 7.91 5.18
CA LEU A 98 -4.94 7.84 3.72
C LEU A 98 -3.52 7.53 3.21
N ASN A 99 -2.49 8.11 3.82
CA ASN A 99 -1.09 7.83 3.48
C ASN A 99 -0.72 6.36 3.72
N ALA A 100 -1.17 5.74 4.83
CA ALA A 100 -0.97 4.32 5.06
C ALA A 100 -1.58 3.46 3.95
N LYS A 101 -2.82 3.79 3.53
CA LYS A 101 -3.53 3.08 2.47
C LYS A 101 -2.84 3.26 1.12
N LEU A 102 -2.42 4.48 0.81
CA LEU A 102 -1.69 4.82 -0.40
C LEU A 102 -0.35 4.09 -0.48
N ASN A 103 0.42 4.07 0.61
CA ASN A 103 1.69 3.37 0.69
C ASN A 103 1.51 1.85 0.53
N ARG A 104 0.45 1.28 1.12
CA ARG A 104 0.08 -0.13 0.93
C ARG A 104 -0.23 -0.45 -0.54
N ALA A 105 -0.98 0.40 -1.23
CA ALA A 105 -1.26 0.26 -2.66
C ALA A 105 0.02 0.35 -3.51
N ARG A 106 0.87 1.35 -3.25
CA ARG A 106 2.15 1.56 -3.94
C ARG A 106 3.10 0.37 -3.76
N LEU A 107 3.21 -0.18 -2.56
CA LEU A 107 4.06 -1.34 -2.28
C LEU A 107 3.61 -2.57 -3.08
N ARG A 108 2.29 -2.81 -3.18
CA ARG A 108 1.77 -3.90 -4.03
C ARG A 108 2.14 -3.74 -5.50
N MET A 109 2.19 -2.50 -5.99
CA MET A 109 2.61 -2.19 -7.36
C MET A 109 4.12 -2.34 -7.58
N LYS A 110 4.93 -2.20 -6.52
CA LYS A 110 6.40 -2.24 -6.57
C LYS A 110 7.00 -3.63 -6.33
N MET A 111 6.21 -4.65 -5.99
CA MET A 111 6.72 -6.02 -5.81
C MET A 111 7.26 -6.59 -7.13
N LEU A 112 8.39 -7.29 -7.08
CA LEU A 112 9.18 -7.70 -8.25
C LEU A 112 9.13 -9.21 -8.48
N GLY A 113 9.17 -9.67 -9.73
CA GLY A 113 9.33 -11.10 -10.04
C GLY A 113 8.23 -12.00 -9.47
N LEU A 114 7.03 -11.45 -9.23
CA LEU A 114 5.88 -12.23 -8.79
C LEU A 114 5.36 -13.09 -9.95
N PRO A 115 4.86 -14.31 -9.65
CA PRO A 115 4.01 -15.06 -10.57
C PRO A 115 2.89 -14.18 -11.10
N ILE A 116 2.46 -14.43 -12.33
CA ILE A 116 1.47 -13.58 -13.00
C ILE A 116 0.16 -13.46 -12.22
N GLU A 117 -0.29 -14.54 -11.60
CA GLU A 117 -1.53 -14.57 -10.80
C GLU A 117 -1.41 -13.68 -9.56
N ASP A 118 -0.30 -13.80 -8.84
CA ASP A 118 0.00 -12.97 -7.66
C ASP A 118 0.11 -11.50 -8.03
N ARG A 119 0.69 -11.19 -9.20
CA ARG A 119 0.81 -9.82 -9.70
C ARG A 119 -0.55 -9.23 -10.05
N ILE A 120 -1.41 -9.99 -10.73
CA ILE A 120 -2.79 -9.59 -11.02
C ILE A 120 -3.54 -9.32 -9.72
N ASN A 121 -3.43 -10.21 -8.73
CA ASN A 121 -4.06 -10.04 -7.42
C ASN A 121 -3.54 -8.80 -6.69
N ALA A 122 -2.22 -8.58 -6.68
CA ALA A 122 -1.61 -7.40 -6.07
C ALA A 122 -2.08 -6.09 -6.72
N HIS A 123 -2.13 -6.04 -8.05
CA HIS A 123 -2.59 -4.87 -8.80
C HIS A 123 -4.10 -4.63 -8.63
N ARG A 124 -4.92 -5.69 -8.53
CA ARG A 124 -6.36 -5.57 -8.24
C ARG A 124 -6.60 -5.02 -6.83
N GLN A 125 -5.85 -5.48 -5.84
CA GLN A 125 -5.93 -4.95 -4.48
C GLN A 125 -5.46 -3.49 -4.41
N ALA A 126 -4.41 -3.12 -5.15
CA ALA A 126 -3.96 -1.73 -5.24
C ALA A 126 -5.02 -0.83 -5.87
N LEU A 127 -5.68 -1.30 -6.94
CA LEU A 127 -6.79 -0.57 -7.57
C LEU A 127 -7.93 -0.29 -6.59
N GLY A 128 -8.40 -1.31 -5.86
CA GLY A 128 -9.45 -1.13 -4.85
C GLY A 128 -9.05 -0.11 -3.78
N GLU A 129 -7.79 -0.10 -3.36
CA GLU A 129 -7.32 0.92 -2.40
C GLU A 129 -7.29 2.34 -2.97
N TYR A 130 -6.88 2.51 -4.22
CA TYR A 130 -6.96 3.82 -4.89
C TYR A 130 -8.41 4.30 -5.01
N GLU A 131 -9.33 3.42 -5.39
CA GLU A 131 -10.76 3.72 -5.50
C GLU A 131 -11.35 4.12 -4.14
N GLU A 132 -11.06 3.36 -3.08
CA GLU A 132 -11.54 3.67 -1.73
C GLU A 132 -10.93 4.98 -1.18
N ILE A 133 -9.69 5.33 -1.54
CA ILE A 133 -9.06 6.63 -1.20
C ILE A 133 -9.81 7.77 -1.88
N LEU A 134 -10.12 7.63 -3.18
CA LEU A 134 -10.88 8.62 -3.94
C LEU A 134 -12.29 8.81 -3.39
N GLU A 135 -12.97 7.71 -3.08
CA GLU A 135 -14.31 7.74 -2.48
C GLU A 135 -14.28 8.44 -1.11
N TYR A 136 -13.27 8.18 -0.29
CA TYR A 136 -13.09 8.87 0.99
C TYR A 136 -12.87 10.38 0.80
N GLY A 137 -12.03 10.78 -0.16
CA GLY A 137 -11.77 12.18 -0.49
C GLY A 137 -13.00 12.91 -1.04
N GLN A 138 -13.87 12.22 -1.78
CA GLN A 138 -15.15 12.77 -2.25
C GLN A 138 -16.13 12.98 -1.09
N ARG A 139 -16.19 12.05 -0.13
CA ARG A 139 -17.05 12.14 1.05
C ARG A 139 -16.55 13.16 2.08
N ASN A 140 -15.25 13.42 2.12
CA ASN A 140 -14.59 14.30 3.07
C ASN A 140 -13.68 15.32 2.34
N PRO A 141 -14.25 16.29 1.61
CA PRO A 141 -13.48 17.24 0.78
C PRO A 141 -12.51 18.09 1.61
N GLU A 142 -12.78 18.27 2.91
CA GLU A 142 -11.92 19.00 3.83
C GLU A 142 -10.49 18.42 3.89
N VAL A 143 -10.34 17.14 3.56
CA VAL A 143 -9.03 16.47 3.58
C VAL A 143 -8.12 16.99 2.46
N ALA A 144 -8.69 17.30 1.29
CA ALA A 144 -7.94 17.89 0.18
C ALA A 144 -7.75 19.41 0.35
N GLU A 145 -8.73 20.08 0.97
CA GLU A 145 -8.68 21.54 1.20
C GLU A 145 -7.65 21.94 2.26
N ASN A 146 -7.50 21.12 3.31
CA ASN A 146 -6.60 21.41 4.43
C ASN A 146 -5.16 20.88 4.24
N ASP A 147 -4.93 19.99 3.27
CA ASP A 147 -3.63 19.36 3.03
C ASP A 147 -3.32 19.33 1.53
N ALA A 148 -2.46 20.25 1.08
CA ALA A 148 -2.05 20.36 -0.31
C ALA A 148 -1.31 19.11 -0.81
N SER A 149 -0.58 18.41 0.07
CA SER A 149 0.07 17.14 -0.28
C SER A 149 -0.98 16.08 -0.57
N MET A 150 -2.02 15.99 0.28
CA MET A 150 -3.10 15.04 0.06
C MET A 150 -3.91 15.35 -1.20
N SER A 151 -4.10 16.63 -1.55
CA SER A 151 -4.72 17.02 -2.83
C SER A 151 -3.94 16.47 -4.04
N LEU A 152 -2.61 16.56 -4.02
CA LEU A 152 -1.76 15.98 -5.06
C LEU A 152 -1.87 14.45 -5.08
N GLU A 153 -1.89 13.82 -3.91
CA GLU A 153 -2.00 12.37 -3.79
C GLU A 153 -3.35 11.83 -4.30
N LEU A 154 -4.45 12.54 -4.06
CA LEU A 154 -5.76 12.19 -4.62
C LEU A 154 -5.77 12.27 -6.15
N LYS A 155 -5.10 13.27 -6.74
CA LYS A 155 -4.96 13.36 -8.21
C LYS A 155 -4.17 12.17 -8.76
N LEU A 156 -3.05 11.83 -8.12
CA LEU A 156 -2.27 10.63 -8.44
C LEU A 156 -3.09 9.35 -8.31
N CYS A 157 -3.92 9.21 -7.27
CA CYS A 157 -4.82 8.07 -7.12
C CYS A 157 -5.82 8.00 -8.28
N SER A 158 -6.36 9.13 -8.73
CA SER A 158 -7.27 9.20 -9.88
C SER A 158 -6.58 8.75 -11.18
N GLU A 159 -5.36 9.19 -11.42
CA GLU A 159 -4.57 8.76 -12.58
C GLU A 159 -4.27 7.25 -12.53
N MET A 160 -3.87 6.75 -11.37
CA MET A 160 -3.59 5.33 -11.17
C MET A 160 -4.84 4.46 -11.33
N ALA A 161 -5.97 4.89 -10.79
CA ALA A 161 -7.26 4.18 -10.95
C ALA A 161 -7.72 4.14 -12.41
N ALA A 162 -7.42 5.17 -13.21
CA ALA A 162 -7.69 5.16 -14.65
C ALA A 162 -6.73 4.24 -15.44
N LEU A 163 -5.46 4.17 -15.04
CA LEU A 163 -4.44 3.40 -15.76
C LEU A 163 -4.46 1.90 -15.46
N LEU A 164 -4.67 1.52 -14.19
CA LEU A 164 -4.56 0.14 -13.71
C LEU A 164 -5.50 -0.87 -14.40
N PRO A 165 -6.77 -0.55 -14.71
CA PRO A 165 -7.66 -1.48 -15.40
C PRO A 165 -7.09 -1.96 -16.74
N SER A 166 -6.49 -1.04 -17.52
CA SER A 166 -5.84 -1.38 -18.79
C SER A 166 -4.61 -2.29 -18.58
N LYS A 167 -3.82 -2.04 -17.53
CA LYS A 167 -2.66 -2.88 -17.16
C LYS A 167 -3.11 -4.27 -16.73
N LEU A 168 -4.16 -4.37 -15.92
CA LEU A 168 -4.76 -5.64 -15.48
C LEU A 168 -5.31 -6.45 -16.66
N ALA A 169 -5.98 -5.82 -17.62
CA ALA A 169 -6.47 -6.49 -18.83
C ALA A 169 -5.32 -7.12 -19.64
N ARG A 170 -4.19 -6.40 -19.79
CA ARG A 170 -2.98 -6.93 -20.46
C ARG A 170 -2.38 -8.12 -19.72
N LEU A 171 -2.24 -8.02 -18.39
CA LEU A 171 -1.72 -9.13 -17.56
C LEU A 171 -2.65 -10.36 -17.64
N THR A 172 -3.96 -10.16 -17.57
CA THR A 172 -4.94 -11.25 -17.66
C THR A 172 -4.88 -11.95 -19.03
N LYS A 173 -4.65 -11.19 -20.11
CA LYS A 173 -4.44 -11.77 -21.43
C LYS A 173 -3.17 -12.62 -21.49
N LEU A 174 -2.07 -12.13 -20.91
CA LEU A 174 -0.79 -12.87 -20.86
C LEU A 174 -0.92 -14.19 -20.07
N GLN A 175 -1.67 -14.19 -18.97
CA GLN A 175 -1.95 -15.39 -18.17
C GLN A 175 -2.67 -16.47 -18.98
N ARG A 176 -3.57 -16.08 -19.90
CA ARG A 176 -4.32 -17.02 -20.75
C ARG A 176 -3.52 -17.58 -21.92
N SER A 177 -2.40 -16.94 -22.27
CA SER A 177 -1.52 -17.35 -23.37
C SER A 177 -0.30 -18.16 -22.93
N ALA A 178 -0.08 -18.29 -21.62
CA ALA A 178 0.98 -19.10 -21.01
C ALA A 178 0.41 -20.46 -20.57
#